data_AF-A0A7J9LMU9-F1
#
_entry.id   AF-A0A7J9LMU9-F1
#
_cell.length_a   1.000
_cell.length_b   1.000
_cell.length_c   1.000
_cell.angle_alpha   90.00
_cell.angle_beta   90.00
_cell.angle_gamma   90.00
#
_symmetry.space_group_name_H-M   'P 1'
#
loop_
_entity.id
_entity.type
_entity.pdbx_description
1 polymer ?
#
loop_
_entity_poly.entity_id
_entity_poly.type
_entity_poly.pdbx_seq_one_letter_code
_entity_poly.pdbx_strand_id
1 'polypeptide(L)'
;MGELGGASQRWMIGWRNAQLRAAAGNASMVGVEVREIKWLPPPQGWVKINTDGAVKMTNGYAGAVVRDHHEDWLAGCSRNIG
;
A
#
# COMPACT_ATOMS: atom_id res chain seq x y z
N MET A 1 -25.14 1.94 13.00
CA MET A 1 -23.91 2.74 12.81
C MET A 1 -23.07 1.94 11.82
N GLY A 2 -23.25 2.22 10.53
CA GLY A 2 -22.92 1.32 9.42
C GLY A 2 -21.52 1.54 8.85
N GLU A 3 -20.99 0.46 8.31
CA GLU A 3 -19.67 0.26 7.72
C GLU A 3 -19.29 1.37 6.70
N LEU A 4 -18.20 2.10 6.97
CA LEU A 4 -17.52 2.99 6.02
C LEU A 4 -16.24 2.35 5.44
N GLY A 5 -16.11 1.02 5.46
CA GLY A 5 -14.88 0.32 5.07
C GLY A 5 -14.76 -0.09 3.59
N GLY A 6 -15.87 -0.18 2.84
CA GLY A 6 -15.88 -0.85 1.53
C GLY A 6 -15.60 0.03 0.30
N ALA A 7 -15.76 1.35 0.40
CA ALA A 7 -15.75 2.24 -0.77
C ALA A 7 -14.33 2.66 -1.23
N SER A 8 -13.33 2.69 -0.32
CA SER A 8 -11.99 3.20 -0.64
C SER A 8 -11.15 2.23 -1.49
N GLN A 9 -11.37 0.91 -1.35
CA GLN A 9 -10.59 -0.10 -2.06
C GLN A 9 -10.99 -0.24 -3.54
N ARG A 10 -12.28 -0.06 -3.88
CA ARG A 10 -12.77 -0.20 -5.27
C ARG A 10 -12.19 0.86 -6.21
N TRP A 11 -12.01 2.10 -5.73
CA TRP A 11 -11.40 3.17 -6.52
C TRP A 11 -9.90 2.95 -6.73
N MET A 12 -9.16 2.57 -5.68
CA MET A 12 -7.71 2.32 -5.81
C MET A 12 -7.38 1.15 -6.75
N ILE A 13 -8.20 0.08 -6.77
CA ILE A 13 -8.03 -1.05 -7.70
C ILE A 13 -8.24 -0.61 -9.15
N GLY A 14 -9.25 0.23 -9.41
CA GLY A 14 -9.51 0.75 -10.76
C GLY A 14 -8.34 1.57 -11.33
N TRP A 15 -7.75 2.44 -10.50
CA TRP A 15 -6.58 3.25 -10.89
C TRP A 15 -5.32 2.40 -11.10
N ARG A 16 -5.04 1.43 -10.21
CA ARG A 16 -3.92 0.49 -10.36
C ARG A 16 -4.02 -0.31 -11.67
N ASN A 17 -5.20 -0.83 -11.98
CA ASN A 17 -5.40 -1.62 -13.19
C ASN A 17 -5.19 -0.81 -14.48
N ALA A 18 -5.55 0.48 -14.47
CA ALA A 18 -5.32 1.37 -15.61
C ALA A 18 -3.81 1.64 -15.83
N GLN A 19 -3.04 1.88 -14.78
CA GLN A 19 -1.59 2.11 -14.86
C GLN A 19 -0.82 0.86 -15.34
N LEU A 20 -1.17 -0.32 -14.82
CA LEU A 20 -0.55 -1.58 -15.24
C LEU A 20 -0.81 -1.88 -16.73
N ARG A 21 -2.02 -1.62 -17.22
CA ARG A 21 -2.35 -1.76 -18.66
C ARG A 21 -1.55 -0.82 -19.55
N ALA A 22 -1.39 0.43 -19.13
CA ALA A 22 -0.61 1.42 -19.87
C ALA A 22 0.89 1.07 -19.90
N ALA A 23 1.46 0.60 -18.79
CA ALA A 23 2.87 0.20 -18.71
C ALA A 23 3.17 -1.07 -19.51
N ALA A 24 2.30 -2.08 -19.46
CA ALA A 24 2.50 -3.36 -20.15
C ALA A 24 2.43 -3.24 -21.69
N GLY A 25 1.56 -2.36 -22.20
CA GLY A 25 1.43 -2.14 -23.65
C GLY A 25 2.70 -1.57 -24.30
N ASN A 26 3.39 -0.68 -23.61
CA ASN A 26 4.65 -0.10 -24.11
C ASN A 26 5.85 -1.02 -23.86
N ALA A 27 5.88 -1.77 -22.75
CA ALA A 27 6.99 -2.64 -22.38
C ALA A 27 7.12 -3.90 -23.26
N SER A 28 6.00 -4.43 -23.77
CA SER A 28 5.98 -5.59 -24.66
C SER A 28 6.69 -5.34 -26.00
N MET A 29 6.70 -4.08 -26.48
CA MET A 29 7.39 -3.69 -27.72
C MET A 29 8.91 -3.56 -27.56
N VAL A 30 9.43 -3.54 -26.32
CA VAL A 30 10.87 -3.36 -26.02
C VAL A 30 11.49 -4.60 -25.35
N GLY A 31 10.74 -5.72 -25.27
CA GLY A 31 11.21 -6.94 -24.60
C GLY A 31 11.35 -6.79 -23.08
N VAL A 32 10.67 -5.82 -22.47
CA VAL A 32 10.73 -5.56 -21.03
C VAL A 32 9.61 -6.33 -20.34
N GLU A 33 9.96 -7.20 -19.39
CA GLU A 33 9.00 -7.93 -18.57
C GLU A 33 8.46 -7.01 -17.45
N VAL A 34 7.16 -6.71 -17.49
CA VAL A 34 6.48 -6.00 -16.40
C VAL A 34 5.94 -7.03 -15.41
N ARG A 35 6.59 -7.15 -14.24
CA ARG A 35 6.09 -7.96 -13.13
C ARG A 35 5.31 -7.10 -12.15
N GLU A 36 4.12 -7.58 -11.79
CA GLU A 36 3.37 -7.00 -10.69
C GLU A 36 4.01 -7.40 -9.36
N ILE A 37 4.65 -6.45 -8.67
CA ILE A 37 5.12 -6.66 -7.30
C ILE A 37 3.95 -6.38 -6.36
N LYS A 38 3.37 -7.44 -5.81
CA LYS A 38 2.34 -7.37 -4.78
C LYS A 38 2.88 -7.79 -3.41
N TRP A 39 2.53 -7.04 -2.39
CA TRP A 39 2.74 -7.45 -1.00
C TRP A 39 1.77 -8.58 -0.68
N LEU A 40 2.29 -9.77 -0.35
CA LEU A 40 1.49 -10.89 0.15
C LEU A 40 1.27 -10.74 1.66
N PRO A 41 0.21 -11.35 2.23
CA PRO A 41 0.10 -11.53 3.68
C PRO A 41 1.37 -12.21 4.23
N PRO A 42 1.84 -11.84 5.43
CA PRO A 42 3.01 -12.51 6.02
C PRO A 42 2.63 -13.94 6.42
N PRO A 43 3.62 -14.83 6.70
CA PRO A 43 3.33 -16.18 7.19
C PRO A 43 2.48 -16.18 8.47
N GLN A 44 1.79 -17.29 8.73
CA GLN A 44 0.94 -17.42 9.92
C GLN A 44 1.70 -17.13 11.21
N GLY A 45 1.09 -16.34 12.10
CA GLY A 45 1.68 -15.89 13.37
C GLY A 45 2.65 -14.72 13.26
N TRP A 46 2.94 -14.24 12.05
CA TRP A 46 3.77 -13.04 11.85
C TRP A 46 2.93 -11.76 11.83
N VAL A 47 3.61 -10.66 12.13
CA VAL A 47 3.07 -9.31 12.06
C VAL A 47 3.78 -8.56 10.93
N LYS A 48 3.00 -7.88 10.09
CA LYS A 48 3.48 -6.96 9.05
C LYS A 48 3.42 -5.53 9.60
N ILE A 49 4.53 -4.80 9.48
CA ILE A 49 4.61 -3.38 9.84
C ILE A 49 4.94 -2.59 8.59
N ASN A 50 4.00 -1.79 8.12
CA ASN A 50 4.25 -0.80 7.07
C ASN A 50 4.55 0.54 7.72
N THR A 51 5.63 1.18 7.30
CA THR A 51 5.97 2.54 7.72
C THR A 51 5.94 3.47 6.52
N ASP A 52 5.59 4.74 6.76
CA ASP A 52 5.64 5.78 5.75
C ASP A 52 6.08 7.10 6.38
N GLY A 53 6.67 7.97 5.56
CA GLY A 53 7.14 9.29 5.96
C GLY A 53 6.45 10.38 5.16
N ALA A 54 6.15 11.50 5.82
CA ALA A 54 5.66 12.71 5.17
C ALA A 54 6.48 13.91 5.61
N VAL A 55 6.65 14.89 4.71
CA VAL A 55 7.35 16.14 5.02
C VAL A 55 6.43 17.30 4.67
N LYS A 56 6.36 18.29 5.56
CA LYS A 56 5.68 19.56 5.33
C LYS A 56 6.60 20.70 5.76
N MET A 57 7.09 21.46 4.78
CA MET A 57 8.08 22.51 4.97
C MET A 57 9.34 21.95 5.65
N THR A 58 9.67 22.40 6.86
CA THR A 58 10.80 21.95 7.66
C THR A 58 10.47 20.78 8.58
N ASN A 59 9.21 20.32 8.61
CA ASN A 59 8.76 19.31 9.55
C ASN A 59 8.58 17.95 8.87
N GLY A 60 9.16 16.92 9.48
CA GLY A 60 9.00 15.52 9.15
C GLY A 60 7.99 14.81 10.05
N TYR A 61 7.30 13.84 9.46
CA TYR A 61 6.32 13.00 10.11
C TYR A 61 6.60 11.55 9.71
N ALA A 62 6.43 10.63 10.65
CA ALA A 62 6.48 9.20 10.40
C ALA A 62 5.18 8.56 10.87
N GLY A 63 4.70 7.58 10.13
CA GLY A 63 3.56 6.76 10.48
C GLY A 63 3.90 5.28 10.38
N ALA A 64 3.21 4.45 11.15
CA ALA A 64 3.26 3.00 11.02
C ALA A 64 1.87 2.39 11.13
N VAL A 65 1.64 1.31 10.38
CA VAL A 65 0.47 0.46 10.44
C VAL A 65 0.92 -0.98 10.69
N VAL A 66 0.40 -1.58 11.75
CA VAL A 66 0.71 -2.93 12.19
C VAL A 66 -0.49 -3.82 11.88
N ARG A 67 -0.24 -4.93 11.18
CA ARG A 67 -1.26 -5.90 10.76
C ARG A 67 -0.82 -7.33 11.03
N ASP A 68 -1.77 -8.22 11.28
CA ASP A 68 -1.48 -9.64 11.43
C ASP A 68 -1.34 -10.35 10.07
N HIS A 69 -1.24 -11.68 10.12
CA HIS A 69 -1.16 -12.55 8.95
C HIS A 69 -2.47 -12.71 8.17
N HIS A 70 -3.61 -12.29 8.74
CA HIS A 70 -4.89 -12.16 8.04
C HIS A 70 -5.07 -10.77 7.41
N GLU A 71 -4.05 -9.90 7.53
CA GLU A 71 -4.07 -8.50 7.14
C GLU A 71 -5.01 -7.62 7.97
N ASP A 72 -5.48 -8.13 9.12
CA ASP A 72 -6.29 -7.39 10.05
C ASP A 72 -5.46 -6.34 10.78
N TRP A 73 -6.08 -5.18 11.02
CA TRP A 73 -5.43 -4.11 11.77
C TRP A 73 -5.24 -4.51 13.23
N LEU A 74 -4.01 -4.37 13.72
CA LEU A 74 -3.67 -4.58 15.13
C LEU A 74 -3.40 -3.26 15.85
N ALA A 75 -2.63 -2.38 15.23
CA ALA A 75 -2.20 -1.11 15.83
C ALA A 75 -1.70 -0.13 14.78
N GLY A 76 -1.49 1.13 15.18
CA GLY A 76 -0.78 2.12 14.37
C GLY A 76 -0.21 3.25 15.21
N CYS A 77 0.73 3.99 14.64
CA CYS A 77 1.26 5.20 15.25
C CYS A 77 1.50 6.29 14.22
N SER A 78 1.50 7.53 14.67
CA SER A 78 1.99 8.67 13.92
C SER A 78 2.77 9.59 14.86
N ARG A 79 3.87 10.16 14.36
CA ARG A 79 4.75 11.00 15.16
C ARG A 79 5.38 12.08 14.29
N ASN A 80 5.37 13.32 14.78
CA ASN A 80 6.26 14.36 14.27
C ASN A 80 7.69 14.02 14.72
N ILE A 81 8.62 13.91 13.77
CA ILE A 81 9.99 13.48 13.99
C ILE A 81 11.04 14.59 13.76
N GLY A 82 10.61 15.82 13.50
CA GLY A 82 11.51 16.97 13.33
C GLY A 82 11.21 17.74 12.06
#